data_AF-A0A7W9E5F2-F1
#
_entry.id   AF-A0A7W9E5F2-F1
#
_cell.length_a   1.000
_cell.length_b   1.000
_cell.length_c   1.000
_cell.angle_alpha   90.00
_cell.angle_beta   90.00
_cell.angle_gamma   90.00
#
_symmetry.space_group_name_H-M   'P 1'
#
loop_
_entity.id
_entity.type
_entity.pdbx_description
1 polymer ?
#
loop_
_entity_poly.entity_id
_entity_poly.type
_entity_poly.pdbx_seq_one_letter_code
_entity_poly.pdbx_strand_id
1 'polypeptide(L)'
;MEPISVLTPHGKGRSAGHKVVLRIVLAGMIVVVSATAWVGVRAVMAKDELLSAIPLAAQIRSEVVAGDGEAAGETFAELAPHAARAAMLTSDPVWRTFEYVPFIGSNLTSVRQVAGIVDELAQNAAEPLTQIVGDVKIADFKPVDGALDVQPLVAVQPQISAANVALAQARDDVQLIDSTHTFAPVTDAVAELERVVTAAAASVDTLDRAVRLLPDMLGADGARNYLLLVQNPGELRATGGVSGAMAIIHTENGRITLAEQASSEDFKSTAEPVLELPADTEAIFGDTTGRFVQSANLTPDFSLTGALTREMWRLKFGLEVDGVLTVDPATLGYLLKATGPMVLTTGETLTAENAVQLLVRDVYATYADKTQQDVFFASAAASVFTEVSAGHADPVKLIEAFARAGSEGRMLVWSAHEAEQQILADTTLAGARPVSDAQITRFGVYLNDSTGGKMDTYLDVKMGLGQQECRTNGRPSYGVSVTLTNTAPADAGTTLSSRATGGGIYGVTPGNVQTIISVYGAPGMKNVGLTRDDAAVPHNEATDSGYPVSTVEVLLAPGESTVLRFDWLGQLPFDGDLAAVGTPVVTSQTPKVLENICR
;
A
#
# COMPACT_ATOMS: atom_id res chain seq x y z
N MET A 1 -97.94 -46.23 -34.15
CA MET A 1 -96.65 -46.80 -34.57
C MET A 1 -95.78 -45.65 -35.03
N GLU A 2 -94.92 -45.17 -34.13
CA GLU A 2 -93.64 -44.53 -34.50
C GLU A 2 -92.79 -45.54 -35.31
N PRO A 3 -91.89 -45.10 -36.22
CA PRO A 3 -90.53 -44.73 -35.77
C PRO A 3 -89.82 -43.56 -36.47
N ILE A 4 -89.10 -42.81 -35.64
CA ILE A 4 -87.67 -42.46 -35.71
C ILE A 4 -87.20 -41.40 -36.71
N SER A 5 -86.96 -40.21 -36.14
CA SER A 5 -86.09 -39.14 -36.62
C SER A 5 -84.65 -39.60 -36.82
N VAL A 6 -84.07 -39.35 -38.00
CA VAL A 6 -82.63 -39.48 -38.24
C VAL A 6 -82.01 -38.08 -38.32
N LEU A 7 -81.16 -37.81 -37.32
CA LEU A 7 -80.30 -36.64 -37.19
C LEU A 7 -79.29 -36.56 -38.35
N THR A 8 -79.27 -35.45 -39.08
CA THR A 8 -78.13 -35.04 -39.91
C THR A 8 -76.99 -34.55 -39.01
N PRO A 9 -75.77 -35.14 -39.06
CA PRO A 9 -74.64 -34.63 -38.31
C PRO A 9 -74.08 -33.37 -38.98
N HIS A 10 -74.10 -32.25 -38.26
CA HIS A 10 -73.22 -31.12 -38.52
C HIS A 10 -71.76 -31.58 -38.35
N GLY A 11 -71.08 -31.83 -39.47
CA GLY A 11 -69.63 -32.00 -39.51
C GLY A 11 -68.94 -30.72 -39.08
N LYS A 12 -68.64 -30.61 -37.78
CA LYS A 12 -67.76 -29.59 -37.22
C LYS A 12 -66.41 -29.65 -37.92
N GLY A 13 -66.06 -28.58 -38.65
CA GLY A 13 -64.69 -28.32 -39.10
C GLY A 13 -63.74 -28.16 -37.92
N ARG A 14 -63.22 -29.27 -37.37
CA ARG A 14 -62.16 -29.28 -36.33
C ARG A 14 -60.75 -29.49 -36.90
N SER A 15 -60.57 -29.51 -38.23
CA SER A 15 -59.26 -29.72 -38.86
C SER A 15 -58.52 -28.43 -39.27
N ALA A 16 -59.21 -27.28 -39.38
CA ALA A 16 -58.58 -26.01 -39.73
C ALA A 16 -57.80 -25.42 -38.53
N GLY A 17 -58.36 -25.48 -37.32
CA GLY A 17 -57.69 -25.01 -36.09
C GLY A 17 -56.40 -25.78 -35.76
N HIS A 18 -56.39 -27.11 -35.90
CA HIS A 18 -55.19 -27.93 -35.68
C HIS A 18 -54.08 -27.63 -36.68
N LYS A 19 -54.41 -27.38 -37.95
CA LYS A 19 -53.40 -27.02 -38.98
C LYS A 19 -52.83 -25.62 -38.77
N VAL A 20 -53.64 -24.67 -38.29
CA VAL A 20 -53.18 -23.32 -37.94
C VAL A 20 -52.31 -23.34 -36.68
N VAL A 21 -52.73 -24.05 -35.62
CA VAL A 21 -51.94 -24.23 -34.39
C VAL A 21 -50.63 -24.94 -34.70
N LEU A 22 -50.63 -26.00 -35.51
CA LEU A 22 -49.41 -26.71 -35.93
C LEU A 22 -48.46 -25.80 -36.74
N ARG A 23 -48.98 -24.94 -37.61
CA ARG A 23 -48.17 -23.96 -38.37
C ARG A 23 -47.60 -22.88 -37.47
N ILE A 24 -48.35 -22.41 -36.47
CA ILE A 24 -47.87 -21.43 -35.49
C ILE A 24 -46.77 -22.05 -34.61
N VAL A 25 -46.96 -23.29 -34.16
CA VAL A 25 -45.95 -24.02 -33.37
C VAL A 25 -44.69 -24.30 -34.20
N LEU A 26 -44.83 -24.72 -35.46
CA LEU A 26 -43.69 -24.96 -36.36
C LEU A 26 -42.95 -23.65 -36.69
N ALA A 27 -43.67 -22.56 -36.96
CA ALA A 27 -43.08 -21.25 -37.17
C ALA A 27 -42.36 -20.75 -35.90
N GLY A 28 -42.96 -20.92 -34.72
CA GLY A 28 -42.32 -20.63 -33.44
C GLY A 28 -41.06 -21.45 -33.21
N MET A 29 -41.08 -22.75 -33.54
CA MET A 29 -39.91 -23.62 -33.44
C MET A 29 -38.79 -23.22 -34.41
N ILE A 30 -39.12 -22.83 -35.65
CA ILE A 30 -38.14 -22.32 -36.62
C ILE A 30 -37.51 -21.02 -36.12
N VAL A 31 -38.31 -20.11 -35.54
CA VAL A 31 -37.80 -18.87 -34.94
C VAL A 31 -36.87 -19.18 -33.77
N VAL A 32 -37.24 -20.11 -32.87
CA VAL A 32 -36.38 -20.54 -31.75
C VAL A 32 -35.09 -21.17 -32.25
N VAL A 33 -35.14 -22.11 -33.21
CA VAL A 33 -33.94 -22.75 -33.77
C VAL A 33 -33.03 -21.73 -34.46
N SER A 34 -33.61 -20.80 -35.22
CA SER A 34 -32.86 -19.73 -35.90
C SER A 34 -32.22 -18.77 -34.90
N ALA A 35 -32.94 -18.42 -33.82
CA ALA A 35 -32.42 -17.59 -32.74
C ALA A 35 -31.31 -18.31 -31.95
N THR A 36 -31.47 -19.60 -31.66
CA THR A 36 -30.43 -20.43 -31.02
C THR A 36 -29.19 -20.55 -31.89
N ALA A 37 -29.36 -20.78 -33.21
CA ALA A 37 -28.24 -20.81 -34.15
C ALA A 37 -27.55 -19.45 -34.26
N TRP A 38 -28.32 -18.36 -34.27
CA TRP A 38 -27.81 -16.99 -34.27
C TRP A 38 -26.94 -16.70 -33.04
N VAL A 39 -27.45 -16.99 -31.84
CA VAL A 39 -26.72 -16.82 -30.58
C VAL A 39 -25.51 -17.75 -30.53
N GLY A 40 -25.65 -19.00 -30.97
CA GLY A 40 -24.54 -19.96 -31.02
C GLY A 40 -23.38 -19.51 -31.92
N VAL A 41 -23.68 -19.00 -33.12
CA VAL A 41 -22.67 -18.46 -34.04
C VAL A 41 -22.00 -17.22 -33.44
N ARG A 42 -22.79 -16.28 -32.91
CA ARG A 42 -22.25 -15.09 -32.25
C ARG A 42 -21.40 -15.42 -31.03
N ALA A 43 -21.76 -16.45 -30.27
CA ALA A 43 -21.00 -16.88 -29.09
C ALA A 43 -19.64 -17.44 -29.49
N VAL A 44 -19.57 -18.22 -30.58
CA VAL A 44 -18.30 -18.70 -31.12
C VAL A 44 -17.46 -17.53 -31.64
N MET A 45 -18.04 -16.61 -32.40
CA MET A 45 -17.32 -15.44 -32.90
C MET A 45 -16.80 -14.55 -31.77
N ALA A 46 -17.63 -14.27 -30.76
CA ALA A 46 -17.21 -13.48 -29.59
C ALA A 46 -16.10 -14.17 -28.81
N LYS A 47 -16.20 -15.50 -28.64
CA LYS A 47 -15.13 -16.30 -28.04
C LYS A 47 -13.83 -16.19 -28.82
N ASP A 48 -13.87 -16.30 -30.14
CA ASP A 48 -12.66 -16.23 -30.97
C ASP A 48 -12.00 -14.84 -30.89
N GLU A 49 -12.80 -13.77 -30.88
CA GLU A 49 -12.32 -12.39 -30.68
C GLU A 49 -11.69 -12.23 -29.28
N LEU A 50 -12.34 -12.72 -28.21
CA LEU A 50 -11.80 -12.68 -26.84
C LEU A 50 -10.52 -13.51 -26.69
N LEU A 51 -10.47 -14.73 -27.27
CA LEU A 51 -9.27 -15.57 -27.26
C LEU A 51 -8.10 -14.94 -28.01
N SER A 52 -8.38 -14.12 -29.03
CA SER A 52 -7.37 -13.35 -29.76
C SER A 52 -6.87 -12.16 -28.94
N ALA A 53 -7.72 -11.56 -28.09
CA ALA A 53 -7.35 -10.46 -27.21
C ALA A 53 -6.48 -10.89 -26.00
N ILE A 54 -6.65 -12.12 -25.47
CA ILE A 54 -5.88 -12.63 -24.32
C ILE A 54 -4.35 -12.52 -24.49
N PRO A 55 -3.73 -13.05 -25.56
CA PRO A 55 -2.28 -12.95 -25.73
C PRO A 55 -1.80 -11.50 -25.87
N LEU A 56 -2.60 -10.64 -26.51
CA LEU A 56 -2.31 -9.21 -26.64
C LEU A 56 -2.33 -8.52 -25.26
N ALA A 57 -3.31 -8.83 -24.40
CA ALA A 57 -3.35 -8.32 -23.03
C ALA A 57 -2.15 -8.77 -22.19
N ALA A 58 -1.72 -10.03 -22.33
CA ALA A 58 -0.53 -10.55 -21.68
C ALA A 58 0.76 -9.88 -22.18
N GLN A 59 0.82 -9.58 -23.48
CA GLN A 59 1.93 -8.87 -24.10
C GLN A 59 2.00 -7.40 -23.64
N ILE A 60 0.89 -6.67 -23.63
CA ILE A 60 0.80 -5.30 -23.08
C ILE A 60 1.34 -5.27 -21.65
N ARG A 61 0.93 -6.23 -20.80
CA ARG A 61 1.46 -6.34 -19.45
C ARG A 61 2.98 -6.49 -19.45
N SER A 62 3.53 -7.36 -20.30
CA SER A 62 4.97 -7.58 -20.41
C SER A 62 5.71 -6.32 -20.88
N GLU A 63 5.15 -5.61 -21.84
CA GLU A 63 5.72 -4.39 -22.43
C GLU A 63 5.69 -3.22 -21.44
N VAL A 64 4.57 -3.04 -20.72
CA VAL A 64 4.44 -2.07 -19.63
C VAL A 64 5.46 -2.37 -18.51
N VAL A 65 5.60 -3.64 -18.11
CA VAL A 65 6.59 -4.05 -17.11
C VAL A 65 8.03 -3.82 -17.60
N ALA A 66 8.27 -3.95 -18.91
CA ALA A 66 9.56 -3.67 -19.53
C ALA A 66 9.83 -2.17 -19.73
N GLY A 67 8.83 -1.30 -19.47
CA GLY A 67 8.92 0.14 -19.73
C GLY A 67 8.85 0.52 -21.21
N ASP A 68 8.37 -0.40 -22.06
CA ASP A 68 8.23 -0.19 -23.50
C ASP A 68 6.81 0.30 -23.82
N GLY A 69 6.57 1.58 -23.55
CA GLY A 69 5.27 2.21 -23.81
C GLY A 69 4.88 2.22 -25.29
N GLU A 70 5.87 2.29 -26.19
CA GLU A 70 5.66 2.28 -27.65
C GLU A 70 5.10 0.95 -28.11
N ALA A 71 5.78 -0.16 -27.75
CA ALA A 71 5.30 -1.50 -28.04
C ALA A 71 3.93 -1.77 -27.38
N ALA A 72 3.76 -1.36 -26.11
CA ALA A 72 2.49 -1.51 -25.41
C ALA A 72 1.34 -0.78 -26.14
N GLY A 73 1.61 0.41 -26.68
CA GLY A 73 0.63 1.18 -27.45
C GLY A 73 0.27 0.52 -28.79
N GLU A 74 1.24 -0.07 -29.48
CA GLU A 74 1.00 -0.84 -30.71
C GLU A 74 0.17 -2.10 -30.45
N THR A 75 0.57 -2.92 -29.48
CA THR A 75 -0.17 -4.12 -29.07
C THR A 75 -1.59 -3.77 -28.62
N PHE A 76 -1.75 -2.63 -27.97
CA PHE A 76 -3.06 -2.13 -27.57
C PHE A 76 -3.95 -1.74 -28.76
N ALA A 77 -3.41 -1.09 -29.79
CA ALA A 77 -4.13 -0.77 -31.01
C ALA A 77 -4.62 -2.03 -31.76
N GLU A 78 -3.94 -3.16 -31.60
CA GLU A 78 -4.38 -4.47 -32.08
C GLU A 78 -5.50 -5.08 -31.20
N LEU A 79 -5.43 -4.90 -29.88
CA LEU A 79 -6.42 -5.44 -28.93
C LEU A 79 -7.80 -4.75 -29.05
N ALA A 80 -7.82 -3.42 -29.20
CA ALA A 80 -9.04 -2.62 -29.24
C ALA A 80 -10.13 -3.11 -30.23
N PRO A 81 -9.83 -3.41 -31.51
CA PRO A 81 -10.84 -3.91 -32.45
C PRO A 81 -11.39 -5.30 -32.08
N HIS A 82 -10.60 -6.16 -31.43
CA HIS A 82 -11.06 -7.47 -30.95
C HIS A 82 -12.08 -7.28 -29.81
N ALA A 83 -11.78 -6.40 -28.85
CA ALA A 83 -12.67 -6.06 -27.74
C ALA A 83 -14.01 -5.49 -28.24
N ALA A 84 -13.96 -4.48 -29.11
CA ALA A 84 -15.15 -3.84 -29.68
C ALA A 84 -16.06 -4.83 -30.43
N ARG A 85 -15.48 -5.75 -31.20
CA ARG A 85 -16.25 -6.79 -31.90
C ARG A 85 -16.88 -7.79 -30.93
N ALA A 86 -16.16 -8.24 -29.92
CA ALA A 86 -16.71 -9.12 -28.89
C ALA A 86 -17.90 -8.47 -28.17
N ALA A 87 -17.79 -7.19 -27.82
CA ALA A 87 -18.88 -6.42 -27.19
C ALA A 87 -20.09 -6.29 -28.13
N MET A 88 -19.88 -6.01 -29.42
CA MET A 88 -20.95 -5.92 -30.41
C MET A 88 -21.66 -7.26 -30.68
N LEU A 89 -20.91 -8.37 -30.68
CA LEU A 89 -21.45 -9.71 -30.91
C LEU A 89 -22.32 -10.21 -29.74
N THR A 90 -22.14 -9.64 -28.55
CA THR A 90 -22.80 -10.08 -27.31
C THR A 90 -23.87 -9.11 -26.79
N SER A 91 -24.12 -8.00 -27.48
CA SER A 91 -25.03 -6.93 -27.01
C SER A 91 -26.38 -6.88 -27.73
N ASP A 92 -26.64 -7.74 -28.71
CA ASP A 92 -27.88 -7.66 -29.49
C ASP A 92 -29.13 -8.15 -28.73
N PRO A 93 -30.35 -7.68 -29.09
CA PRO A 93 -31.57 -8.04 -28.38
C PRO A 93 -31.87 -9.56 -28.33
N VAL A 94 -31.43 -10.33 -29.33
CA VAL A 94 -31.62 -11.79 -29.34
C VAL A 94 -30.70 -12.43 -28.30
N TRP A 95 -29.44 -12.00 -28.22
CA TRP A 95 -28.51 -12.40 -27.16
C TRP A 95 -29.09 -12.12 -25.76
N ARG A 96 -29.54 -10.88 -25.53
CA ARG A 96 -30.14 -10.44 -24.27
C ARG A 96 -31.36 -11.27 -23.86
N THR A 97 -32.11 -11.80 -24.83
CA THR A 97 -33.24 -12.70 -24.53
C THR A 97 -32.76 -14.07 -24.04
N PHE A 98 -31.63 -14.57 -24.55
CA PHE A 98 -31.06 -15.86 -24.16
C PHE A 98 -30.36 -15.84 -22.79
N GLU A 99 -30.04 -14.67 -22.25
CA GLU A 99 -29.53 -14.49 -20.89
C GLU A 99 -30.52 -14.93 -19.80
N TYR A 100 -31.82 -15.04 -20.11
CA TYR A 100 -32.84 -15.55 -19.19
C TYR A 100 -33.01 -17.07 -19.24
N VAL A 101 -32.28 -17.77 -20.13
CA VAL A 101 -32.38 -19.23 -20.27
C VAL A 101 -31.68 -19.90 -19.07
N PRO A 102 -32.35 -20.80 -18.33
CA PRO A 102 -31.72 -21.52 -17.22
C PRO A 102 -30.43 -22.24 -17.65
N PHE A 103 -29.43 -22.26 -16.77
CA PHE A 103 -28.10 -22.89 -16.94
C PHE A 103 -27.17 -22.24 -18.00
N ILE A 104 -27.70 -21.64 -19.06
CA ILE A 104 -26.90 -21.04 -20.15
C ILE A 104 -26.83 -19.51 -20.00
N GLY A 105 -27.90 -18.90 -19.52
CA GLY A 105 -28.06 -17.45 -19.51
C GLY A 105 -27.06 -16.70 -18.63
N SER A 106 -26.65 -17.29 -17.49
CA SER A 106 -25.57 -16.78 -16.64
C SER A 106 -24.26 -16.64 -17.42
N ASN A 107 -23.87 -17.68 -18.16
CA ASN A 107 -22.67 -17.67 -19.01
C ASN A 107 -22.73 -16.58 -20.07
N LEU A 108 -23.86 -16.44 -20.76
CA LEU A 108 -24.03 -15.41 -21.80
C LEU A 108 -24.00 -13.99 -21.22
N THR A 109 -24.50 -13.82 -19.99
CA THR A 109 -24.46 -12.55 -19.26
C THR A 109 -23.02 -12.19 -18.89
N SER A 110 -22.27 -13.11 -18.29
CA SER A 110 -20.87 -12.88 -17.92
C SER A 110 -19.99 -12.63 -19.14
N VAL A 111 -20.18 -13.36 -20.25
CA VAL A 111 -19.42 -13.14 -21.50
C VAL A 111 -19.69 -11.74 -22.06
N ARG A 112 -20.95 -11.27 -22.05
CA ARG A 112 -21.28 -9.91 -22.48
C ARG A 112 -20.65 -8.86 -21.55
N GLN A 113 -20.70 -9.06 -20.24
CA GLN A 113 -20.10 -8.14 -19.27
C GLN A 113 -18.59 -8.05 -19.43
N VAL A 114 -17.90 -9.20 -19.52
CA VAL A 114 -16.45 -9.26 -19.81
C VAL A 114 -16.13 -8.52 -21.09
N ALA A 115 -16.84 -8.80 -22.19
CA ALA A 115 -16.58 -8.13 -23.47
C ALA A 115 -16.83 -6.62 -23.40
N GLY A 116 -17.88 -6.18 -22.69
CA GLY A 116 -18.16 -4.76 -22.48
C GLY A 116 -17.08 -4.04 -21.68
N ILE A 117 -16.62 -4.64 -20.58
CA ILE A 117 -15.56 -4.06 -19.74
C ILE A 117 -14.24 -3.94 -20.50
N VAL A 118 -13.86 -4.97 -21.27
CA VAL A 118 -12.63 -4.93 -22.07
C VAL A 118 -12.74 -3.86 -23.17
N ASP A 119 -13.90 -3.67 -23.78
CA ASP A 119 -14.14 -2.61 -24.77
C ASP A 119 -14.10 -1.21 -24.14
N GLU A 120 -14.72 -1.02 -22.97
CA GLU A 120 -14.67 0.24 -22.23
C GLU A 120 -13.26 0.60 -21.76
N LEU A 121 -12.48 -0.37 -21.27
CA LEU A 121 -11.06 -0.18 -20.97
C LEU A 121 -10.28 0.20 -22.20
N ALA A 122 -10.61 -0.43 -23.33
CA ALA A 122 -9.92 -0.16 -24.57
C ALA A 122 -10.12 1.30 -25.04
N GLN A 123 -11.35 1.80 -24.93
CA GLN A 123 -11.70 3.16 -25.35
C GLN A 123 -11.28 4.22 -24.33
N ASN A 124 -11.45 3.97 -23.03
CA ASN A 124 -11.35 5.01 -22.01
C ASN A 124 -10.04 5.02 -21.22
N ALA A 125 -9.34 3.88 -21.11
CA ALA A 125 -8.07 3.82 -20.40
C ALA A 125 -6.89 3.87 -21.35
N ALA A 126 -6.94 3.07 -22.41
CA ALA A 126 -5.75 2.81 -23.18
C ALA A 126 -5.55 3.76 -24.37
N GLU A 127 -6.60 4.25 -25.03
CA GLU A 127 -6.44 5.33 -26.03
C GLU A 127 -5.77 6.60 -25.45
N PRO A 128 -6.17 7.12 -24.27
CA PRO A 128 -5.43 8.23 -23.66
C PRO A 128 -3.98 7.91 -23.31
N LEU A 129 -3.70 6.67 -22.86
CA LEU A 129 -2.35 6.24 -22.53
C LEU A 129 -1.46 6.11 -23.78
N THR A 130 -1.98 5.67 -24.93
CA THR A 130 -1.19 5.64 -26.18
C THR A 130 -0.90 7.02 -26.74
N GLN A 131 -1.71 8.02 -26.44
CA GLN A 131 -1.46 9.41 -26.86
C GLN A 131 -0.28 10.06 -26.13
N ILE A 132 0.08 9.57 -24.93
CA ILE A 132 1.23 10.08 -24.16
C ILE A 132 2.50 9.23 -24.35
N VAL A 133 2.39 8.11 -25.06
CA VAL A 133 3.52 7.23 -25.36
C VAL A 133 4.52 7.99 -26.23
N GLY A 134 5.69 8.26 -25.67
CA GLY A 134 6.75 9.05 -26.29
C GLY A 134 6.94 10.47 -25.72
N ASP A 135 5.93 11.00 -25.03
CA ASP A 135 5.97 12.33 -24.39
C ASP A 135 6.70 12.33 -23.05
N VAL A 136 6.70 11.20 -22.34
CA VAL A 136 7.43 11.00 -21.09
C VAL A 136 8.24 9.71 -21.16
N LYS A 137 9.55 9.82 -20.96
CA LYS A 137 10.48 8.70 -20.89
C LYS A 137 10.95 8.51 -19.45
N ILE A 138 11.30 7.27 -19.09
CA ILE A 138 11.93 6.98 -17.79
C ILE A 138 13.20 7.83 -17.58
N ALA A 139 13.91 8.15 -18.65
CA ALA A 139 15.09 9.02 -18.61
C ALA A 139 14.77 10.48 -18.24
N ASP A 140 13.52 10.94 -18.42
CA ASP A 140 13.10 12.30 -18.06
C ASP A 140 12.93 12.46 -16.54
N PHE A 141 12.80 11.34 -15.81
CA PHE A 141 12.79 11.31 -14.35
C PHE A 141 14.19 11.44 -13.73
N LYS A 142 15.21 11.63 -14.55
CA LYS A 142 16.58 11.80 -14.12
C LYS A 142 16.87 13.29 -13.90
N PRO A 143 17.23 13.72 -12.68
CA PRO A 143 17.65 15.09 -12.46
C PRO A 143 18.85 15.47 -13.34
N VAL A 144 18.86 16.70 -13.86
CA VAL A 144 19.98 17.31 -14.57
C VAL A 144 20.38 18.58 -13.83
N ASP A 145 21.63 18.66 -13.38
CA ASP A 145 22.15 19.80 -12.61
C ASP A 145 21.26 20.19 -11.42
N GLY A 146 20.78 19.19 -10.68
CA GLY A 146 19.94 19.36 -9.49
C GLY A 146 18.46 19.61 -9.77
N ALA A 147 18.02 19.60 -11.03
CA ALA A 147 16.64 19.86 -11.40
C ALA A 147 15.98 18.71 -12.17
N LEU A 148 14.75 18.37 -11.78
CA LEU A 148 13.86 17.50 -12.52
C LEU A 148 12.96 18.37 -13.42
N ASP A 149 12.82 18.04 -14.70
CA ASP A 149 11.82 18.70 -15.53
C ASP A 149 10.42 18.18 -15.19
N VAL A 150 9.61 19.03 -14.56
CA VAL A 150 8.27 18.68 -14.12
C VAL A 150 7.21 18.90 -15.20
N GLN A 151 7.53 19.63 -16.28
CA GLN A 151 6.55 19.95 -17.32
C GLN A 151 6.00 18.72 -18.05
N PRO A 152 6.82 17.70 -18.37
CA PRO A 152 6.31 16.45 -18.95
C PRO A 152 5.27 15.78 -18.04
N LEU A 153 5.45 15.83 -16.71
CA LEU A 153 4.51 15.24 -15.74
C LEU A 153 3.18 16.00 -15.72
N VAL A 154 3.23 17.34 -15.75
CA VAL A 154 2.04 18.19 -15.83
C VAL A 154 1.27 17.95 -17.14
N ALA A 155 1.99 17.76 -18.26
CA ALA A 155 1.38 17.60 -19.58
C ALA A 155 0.58 16.30 -19.72
N VAL A 156 0.98 15.22 -19.03
CA VAL A 156 0.32 13.90 -19.10
C VAL A 156 -0.73 13.67 -18.00
N GLN A 157 -0.81 14.56 -17.02
CA GLN A 157 -1.70 14.41 -15.86
C GLN A 157 -3.18 14.19 -16.26
N PRO A 158 -3.78 14.93 -17.22
CA PRO A 158 -5.18 14.69 -17.60
C PRO A 158 -5.44 13.28 -18.17
N GLN A 159 -4.51 12.77 -18.98
CA GLN A 159 -4.63 11.47 -19.66
C GLN A 159 -4.48 10.32 -18.66
N ILE A 160 -3.51 10.43 -17.75
CA ILE A 160 -3.31 9.45 -16.67
C ILE A 160 -4.51 9.44 -15.72
N SER A 161 -5.05 10.61 -15.39
CA SER A 161 -6.23 10.70 -14.53
C SER A 161 -7.48 10.08 -15.16
N ALA A 162 -7.71 10.32 -16.46
CA ALA A 162 -8.78 9.67 -17.20
C ALA A 162 -8.62 8.14 -17.21
N ALA A 163 -7.39 7.64 -17.43
CA ALA A 163 -7.10 6.22 -17.41
C ALA A 163 -7.29 5.60 -16.01
N ASN A 164 -6.90 6.31 -14.94
CA ASN A 164 -7.12 5.87 -13.57
C ASN A 164 -8.61 5.69 -13.27
N VAL A 165 -9.44 6.67 -13.63
CA VAL A 165 -10.90 6.60 -13.46
C VAL A 165 -11.50 5.41 -14.23
N ALA A 166 -11.10 5.21 -15.49
CA ALA A 166 -11.59 4.10 -16.31
C ALA A 166 -11.18 2.72 -15.75
N LEU A 167 -9.95 2.56 -15.28
CA LEU A 167 -9.46 1.32 -14.68
C LEU A 167 -10.10 1.04 -13.32
N ALA A 168 -10.32 2.07 -12.50
CA ALA A 168 -11.03 1.93 -11.23
C ALA A 168 -12.47 1.47 -11.45
N GLN A 169 -13.18 2.10 -12.39
CA GLN A 169 -14.53 1.70 -12.77
C GLN A 169 -14.57 0.26 -13.29
N ALA A 170 -13.66 -0.12 -14.18
CA ALA A 170 -13.57 -1.48 -14.70
C ALA A 170 -13.30 -2.51 -13.59
N ARG A 171 -12.42 -2.21 -12.63
CA ARG A 171 -12.17 -3.08 -11.48
C ARG A 171 -13.47 -3.33 -10.71
N ASP A 172 -14.20 -2.27 -10.40
CA ASP A 172 -15.44 -2.35 -9.64
C ASP A 172 -16.52 -3.11 -10.44
N ASP A 173 -16.61 -2.91 -11.76
CA ASP A 173 -17.55 -3.60 -12.64
C ASP A 173 -17.25 -5.10 -12.79
N VAL A 174 -15.97 -5.50 -12.83
CA VAL A 174 -15.59 -6.92 -12.88
C VAL A 174 -16.01 -7.64 -11.59
N GLN A 175 -15.84 -6.99 -10.43
CA GLN A 175 -16.25 -7.55 -9.14
C GLN A 175 -17.76 -7.75 -9.01
N LEU A 176 -18.57 -7.05 -9.82
CA LEU A 176 -20.02 -7.19 -9.88
C LEU A 176 -20.48 -8.33 -10.81
N ILE A 177 -19.58 -8.99 -11.54
CA ILE A 177 -19.93 -10.12 -12.41
C ILE A 177 -20.23 -11.36 -11.55
N ASP A 178 -21.50 -11.79 -11.54
CA ASP A 178 -21.87 -13.06 -10.93
C ASP A 178 -21.44 -14.24 -11.80
N SER A 179 -20.33 -14.88 -11.42
CA SER A 179 -19.79 -16.08 -12.07
C SER A 179 -20.18 -17.39 -11.36
N THR A 180 -20.95 -17.35 -10.26
CA THR A 180 -21.26 -18.48 -9.37
C THR A 180 -21.90 -19.68 -10.08
N HIS A 181 -22.72 -19.40 -11.09
CA HIS A 181 -23.47 -20.40 -11.85
C HIS A 181 -23.04 -20.45 -13.32
N THR A 182 -21.75 -20.19 -13.59
CA THR A 182 -21.15 -20.28 -14.91
C THR A 182 -20.37 -21.58 -15.08
N PHE A 183 -20.02 -21.93 -16.31
CA PHE A 183 -19.09 -23.02 -16.60
C PHE A 183 -17.67 -22.58 -16.26
N ALA A 184 -16.84 -23.52 -15.81
CA ALA A 184 -15.47 -23.24 -15.38
C ALA A 184 -14.67 -22.34 -16.32
N PRO A 185 -14.70 -22.49 -17.66
CA PRO A 185 -13.96 -21.59 -18.55
C PRO A 185 -14.39 -20.11 -18.47
N VAL A 186 -15.66 -19.84 -18.15
CA VAL A 186 -16.18 -18.47 -17.98
C VAL A 186 -15.79 -17.95 -16.59
N THR A 187 -15.91 -18.80 -15.56
CA THR A 187 -15.46 -18.46 -14.19
C THR A 187 -13.97 -18.09 -14.18
N ASP A 188 -13.13 -18.91 -14.80
CA ASP A 188 -11.69 -18.70 -14.88
C ASP A 188 -11.35 -17.41 -15.66
N ALA A 189 -12.10 -17.11 -16.73
CA ALA A 189 -11.89 -15.88 -17.51
C ALA A 189 -12.27 -14.61 -16.73
N VAL A 190 -13.34 -14.65 -15.93
CA VAL A 190 -13.72 -13.53 -15.04
C VAL A 190 -12.65 -13.31 -13.97
N ALA A 191 -12.19 -14.38 -13.32
CA ALA A 191 -11.15 -14.30 -12.31
C ALA A 191 -9.82 -13.77 -12.87
N GLU A 192 -9.44 -14.19 -14.09
CA GLU A 192 -8.23 -13.69 -14.75
C GLU A 192 -8.37 -12.21 -15.14
N LEU A 193 -9.54 -11.80 -15.64
CA LEU A 193 -9.81 -10.38 -15.92
C LEU A 193 -9.73 -9.55 -14.64
N GLU A 194 -10.34 -10.00 -13.55
CA GLU A 194 -10.29 -9.33 -12.24
C GLU A 194 -8.84 -9.13 -11.79
N ARG A 195 -8.02 -10.17 -11.88
CA ARG A 195 -6.61 -10.14 -11.50
C ARG A 195 -5.81 -9.13 -12.34
N VAL A 196 -6.03 -9.11 -13.66
CA VAL A 196 -5.33 -8.19 -14.58
C VAL A 196 -5.77 -6.75 -14.37
N VAL A 197 -7.08 -6.49 -14.31
CA VAL A 197 -7.64 -5.14 -14.13
C VAL A 197 -7.28 -4.57 -12.77
N THR A 198 -7.34 -5.37 -11.70
CA THR A 198 -6.93 -4.95 -10.36
C THR A 198 -5.46 -4.54 -10.32
N ALA A 199 -4.58 -5.33 -10.94
CA ALA A 199 -3.14 -5.01 -11.00
C ALA A 199 -2.87 -3.74 -11.82
N ALA A 200 -3.54 -3.58 -12.97
CA ALA A 200 -3.42 -2.41 -13.82
C ALA A 200 -3.95 -1.13 -13.13
N ALA A 201 -5.12 -1.21 -12.49
CA ALA A 201 -5.71 -0.12 -11.72
C ALA A 201 -4.77 0.33 -10.59
N ALA A 202 -4.16 -0.60 -9.85
CA ALA A 202 -3.20 -0.25 -8.79
C ALA A 202 -1.94 0.46 -9.33
N SER A 203 -1.43 0.02 -10.48
CA SER A 203 -0.25 0.64 -11.11
C SER A 203 -0.55 2.04 -11.65
N VAL A 204 -1.70 2.22 -12.31
CA VAL A 204 -2.11 3.52 -12.86
C VAL A 204 -2.53 4.47 -11.74
N ASP A 205 -3.14 4.00 -10.65
CA ASP A 205 -3.43 4.83 -9.47
C ASP A 205 -2.13 5.36 -8.86
N THR A 206 -1.12 4.51 -8.71
CA THR A 206 0.21 4.94 -8.21
C THR A 206 0.81 6.03 -9.10
N LEU A 207 0.69 5.88 -10.43
CA LEU A 207 1.17 6.86 -11.39
C LEU A 207 0.36 8.17 -11.33
N ASP A 208 -0.97 8.11 -11.27
CA ASP A 208 -1.87 9.26 -11.13
C ASP A 208 -1.51 10.08 -9.89
N ARG A 209 -1.32 9.41 -8.74
CA ARG A 209 -0.89 10.08 -7.50
C ARG A 209 0.47 10.76 -7.67
N ALA A 210 1.43 10.10 -8.32
CA ALA A 210 2.76 10.66 -8.54
C ALA A 210 2.72 11.92 -9.42
N VAL A 211 2.00 11.90 -10.56
CA VAL A 211 1.92 13.07 -11.46
C VAL A 211 1.08 14.21 -10.88
N ARG A 212 0.19 13.93 -9.91
CA ARG A 212 -0.57 14.94 -9.19
C ARG A 212 0.19 15.56 -8.02
N LEU A 213 1.12 14.82 -7.40
CA LEU A 213 1.87 15.29 -6.23
C LEU A 213 3.22 15.90 -6.61
N LEU A 214 4.00 15.24 -7.47
CA LEU A 214 5.40 15.59 -7.71
C LEU A 214 5.60 16.99 -8.30
N PRO A 215 4.85 17.47 -9.31
CA PRO A 215 5.08 18.81 -9.87
C PRO A 215 4.95 19.90 -8.80
N ASP A 216 3.86 19.85 -8.05
CA ASP A 216 3.57 20.75 -6.94
C ASP A 216 4.66 20.64 -5.86
N MET A 217 4.99 19.42 -5.45
CA MET A 217 5.99 19.17 -4.42
C MET A 217 7.42 19.54 -4.84
N LEU A 218 7.69 19.65 -6.14
CA LEU A 218 8.96 20.10 -6.69
C LEU A 218 8.95 21.60 -7.05
N GLY A 219 7.89 22.30 -6.68
CA GLY A 219 7.76 23.74 -6.79
C GLY A 219 7.46 24.23 -8.20
N ALA A 220 6.63 23.52 -8.97
CA ALA A 220 6.13 23.98 -10.26
C ALA A 220 5.38 25.33 -10.15
N ASP A 221 4.63 25.53 -9.07
CA ASP A 221 3.83 26.73 -8.81
C ASP A 221 4.43 27.66 -7.74
N GLY A 222 5.69 27.46 -7.36
CA GLY A 222 6.40 28.29 -6.41
C GLY A 222 7.37 27.51 -5.52
N ALA A 223 8.28 28.23 -4.87
CA ALA A 223 9.26 27.63 -3.97
C ALA A 223 8.60 26.96 -2.75
N ARG A 224 9.07 25.77 -2.38
CA ARG A 224 8.60 24.99 -1.23
C ARG A 224 9.75 24.50 -0.36
N ASN A 225 9.50 24.38 0.94
CA ASN A 225 10.46 23.88 1.91
C ASN A 225 9.88 22.68 2.65
N TYR A 226 10.64 21.59 2.71
CA TYR A 226 10.25 20.39 3.41
C TYR A 226 11.23 20.05 4.51
N LEU A 227 10.71 19.70 5.69
CA LEU A 227 11.52 19.21 6.79
C LEU A 227 11.76 17.70 6.61
N LEU A 228 13.00 17.31 6.32
CA LEU A 228 13.44 15.93 6.34
C LEU A 228 13.85 15.52 7.75
N LEU A 229 13.22 14.48 8.29
CA LEU A 229 13.56 13.82 9.54
C LEU A 229 14.35 12.53 9.25
N VAL A 230 15.59 12.46 9.72
CA VAL A 230 16.41 11.24 9.58
C VAL A 230 16.23 10.38 10.83
N GLN A 231 15.57 9.24 10.66
CA GLN A 231 15.22 8.33 11.75
C GLN A 231 16.31 7.29 11.98
N ASN A 232 16.67 7.06 13.24
CA ASN A 232 17.60 6.02 13.64
C ASN A 232 16.86 4.78 14.18
N PRO A 233 16.72 3.70 13.40
CA PRO A 233 16.02 2.49 13.83
C PRO A 233 16.77 1.69 14.91
N GLY A 234 17.98 2.12 15.32
CA GLY A 234 18.64 1.60 16.51
C GLY A 234 18.01 2.09 17.82
N GLU A 235 17.20 3.16 17.77
CA GLU A 235 16.43 3.75 18.87
C GLU A 235 14.96 3.82 18.43
N LEU A 236 14.20 2.75 18.64
CA LEU A 236 12.89 2.59 18.01
C LEU A 236 11.87 3.64 18.47
N ARG A 237 11.10 4.09 17.49
CA ARG A 237 9.89 4.90 17.65
C ARG A 237 8.81 4.32 16.75
N ALA A 238 7.55 4.63 17.02
CA ALA A 238 6.43 4.01 16.31
C ALA A 238 6.53 4.10 14.78
N THR A 239 7.10 5.18 14.23
CA THR A 239 7.27 5.38 12.78
C THR A 239 8.59 4.83 12.21
N GLY A 240 9.44 4.20 13.02
CA GLY A 240 10.77 3.72 12.64
C GLY A 240 11.80 3.94 13.74
N GLY A 241 12.21 5.18 13.96
CA GLY A 241 13.24 5.48 14.94
C GLY A 241 13.31 6.93 15.38
N VAL A 242 14.13 7.24 16.38
CA VAL A 242 14.33 8.61 16.86
C VAL A 242 14.82 9.50 15.72
N SER A 243 14.17 10.66 15.56
CA SER A 243 14.58 11.69 14.59
C SER A 243 15.71 12.54 15.19
N GLY A 244 16.95 12.08 15.00
CA GLY A 244 18.14 12.71 15.61
C GLY A 244 18.78 13.82 14.76
N ALA A 245 18.62 13.73 13.45
CA ALA A 245 19.11 14.71 12.48
C ALA A 245 17.96 15.16 11.57
N MET A 246 18.02 16.43 11.17
CA MET A 246 16.99 17.09 10.39
C MET A 246 17.62 18.00 9.32
N ALA A 247 16.93 18.16 8.20
CA ALA A 247 17.36 19.09 7.16
C ALA A 247 16.17 19.71 6.42
N ILE A 248 16.37 20.87 5.83
CA ILE A 248 15.43 21.47 4.88
C ILE A 248 15.80 21.03 3.47
N ILE A 249 14.83 20.40 2.80
CA ILE A 249 14.84 20.21 1.36
C ILE A 249 14.07 21.38 0.76
N HIS A 250 14.75 22.21 -0.02
CA HIS A 250 14.15 23.30 -0.76
C HIS A 250 13.91 22.87 -2.21
N THR A 251 12.71 23.14 -2.71
CA THR A 251 12.33 22.85 -4.09
C THR A 251 11.80 24.09 -4.79
N GLU A 252 12.22 24.33 -6.02
CA GLU A 252 11.75 25.45 -6.83
C GLU A 252 11.95 25.15 -8.31
N ASN A 253 10.87 25.20 -9.11
CA ASN A 253 10.89 24.93 -10.54
C ASN A 253 11.59 23.59 -10.89
N GLY A 254 11.32 22.53 -10.12
CA GLY A 254 11.95 21.22 -10.31
C GLY A 254 13.33 21.07 -9.67
N ARG A 255 13.97 22.16 -9.25
CA ARG A 255 15.30 22.13 -8.61
C ARG A 255 15.19 21.75 -7.15
N ILE A 256 15.98 20.77 -6.74
CA ILE A 256 16.03 20.27 -5.37
C ILE A 256 17.38 20.68 -4.77
N THR A 257 17.36 21.28 -3.58
CA THR A 257 18.57 21.67 -2.85
C THR A 257 18.46 21.32 -1.37
N LEU A 258 19.58 20.92 -0.78
CA LEU A 258 19.71 20.77 0.66
C LEU A 258 20.09 22.13 1.26
N ALA A 259 19.25 22.66 2.13
CA ALA A 259 19.42 23.97 2.74
C ALA A 259 19.93 23.84 4.19
N GLU A 260 19.12 24.26 5.17
CA GLU A 260 19.48 24.25 6.58
C GLU A 260 19.53 22.83 7.16
N GLN A 261 20.45 22.56 8.09
CA GLN A 261 20.56 21.28 8.80
C GLN A 261 20.54 21.56 10.31
N ALA A 262 19.93 20.66 11.07
CA ALA A 262 19.84 20.73 12.52
C ALA A 262 19.89 19.33 13.14
N SER A 263 20.17 19.28 14.45
CA SER A 263 20.04 18.09 15.27
C SER A 263 18.88 18.26 16.26
N SER A 264 18.34 17.15 16.76
CA SER A 264 17.35 17.18 17.84
C SER A 264 17.85 17.94 19.09
N GLU A 265 19.16 18.00 19.31
CA GLU A 265 19.78 18.74 20.42
C GLU A 265 19.71 20.27 20.26
N ASP A 266 19.49 20.79 19.05
CA ASP A 266 19.28 22.22 18.84
C ASP A 266 17.94 22.69 19.44
N PHE A 267 17.01 21.77 19.63
CA PHE A 267 15.69 22.06 20.16
C PHE A 267 15.70 21.99 21.68
N LYS A 268 15.20 23.05 22.30
CA LYS A 268 14.89 23.02 23.73
C LYS A 268 13.51 22.40 23.90
N SER A 269 13.34 21.57 24.91
CA SER A 269 12.02 21.10 25.27
C SER A 269 11.11 22.24 25.71
N THR A 270 9.84 22.11 25.40
CA THR A 270 8.82 23.07 25.83
C THR A 270 8.20 22.65 27.16
N ALA A 271 7.63 23.64 27.88
CA ALA A 271 6.93 23.38 29.13
C ALA A 271 5.66 22.56 28.90
N GLU A 272 4.91 22.91 27.86
CA GLU A 272 3.68 22.25 27.40
C GLU A 272 3.85 21.79 25.95
N PRO A 273 3.05 20.84 25.45
CA PRO A 273 2.99 20.49 24.04
C PRO A 273 2.91 21.71 23.11
N VAL A 274 3.66 21.70 21.99
CA VAL A 274 3.66 22.80 21.02
C VAL A 274 2.33 22.94 20.27
N LEU A 275 1.58 21.85 20.19
CA LEU A 275 0.21 21.76 19.68
C LEU A 275 -0.62 20.93 20.66
N GLU A 276 -1.93 21.14 20.65
CA GLU A 276 -2.86 20.29 21.41
C GLU A 276 -2.76 18.83 20.92
N LEU A 277 -2.58 17.91 21.85
CA LEU A 277 -2.55 16.48 21.57
C LEU A 277 -3.98 15.91 21.68
N PRO A 278 -4.37 14.96 20.82
CA PRO A 278 -5.57 14.16 21.08
C PRO A 278 -5.46 13.52 22.45
N ALA A 279 -6.49 13.67 23.29
CA ALA A 279 -6.46 13.25 24.69
C ALA A 279 -6.16 11.76 24.87
N ASP A 280 -6.57 10.95 23.90
CA ASP A 280 -6.40 9.51 23.88
C ASP A 280 -4.97 9.11 23.43
N THR A 281 -4.41 9.79 22.43
CA THR A 281 -2.98 9.71 22.10
C THR A 281 -2.10 10.13 23.28
N GLU A 282 -2.41 11.26 23.94
CA GLU A 282 -1.67 11.75 25.10
C GLU A 282 -1.75 10.78 26.29
N ALA A 283 -2.89 10.11 26.50
CA ALA A 283 -3.03 9.11 27.55
C ALA A 283 -2.13 7.88 27.35
N ILE A 284 -1.74 7.58 26.11
CA ILE A 284 -0.87 6.44 25.77
C ILE A 284 0.61 6.84 25.80
N PHE A 285 0.95 7.96 25.16
CA PHE A 285 2.34 8.35 24.90
C PHE A 285 2.85 9.50 25.78
N GLY A 286 1.95 10.19 26.49
CA GLY A 286 2.25 11.35 27.31
C GLY A 286 2.51 12.63 26.53
N ASP A 287 2.55 13.73 27.27
CA ASP A 287 2.82 15.10 26.78
C ASP A 287 4.20 15.25 26.12
N THR A 288 5.14 14.35 26.43
CA THR A 288 6.49 14.31 25.85
C THR A 288 6.46 14.27 24.32
N THR A 289 5.43 13.63 23.74
CA THR A 289 5.18 13.59 22.30
C THR A 289 5.10 14.99 21.71
N GLY A 290 4.47 15.94 22.41
CA GLY A 290 4.36 17.33 21.94
C GLY A 290 5.47 18.27 22.44
N ARG A 291 6.36 17.81 23.32
CA ARG A 291 7.34 18.68 24.02
C ARG A 291 8.78 18.51 23.55
N PHE A 292 9.12 17.35 23.01
CA PHE A 292 10.47 17.00 22.59
C PHE A 292 10.46 16.53 21.14
N VAL A 293 11.28 17.14 20.29
CA VAL A 293 11.31 16.82 18.84
C VAL A 293 11.68 15.37 18.57
N GLN A 294 12.58 14.79 19.37
CA GLN A 294 12.98 13.38 19.30
C GLN A 294 11.89 12.39 19.77
N SER A 295 10.83 12.90 20.39
CA SER A 295 9.68 12.13 20.90
C SER A 295 8.41 12.36 20.08
N ALA A 296 8.43 13.28 19.11
CA ALA A 296 7.25 13.64 18.31
C ALA A 296 6.64 12.45 17.56
N ASN A 297 7.44 11.43 17.28
CA ASN A 297 7.04 10.20 16.60
C ASN A 297 6.88 8.98 17.53
N LEU A 298 6.67 9.19 18.84
CA LEU A 298 6.21 8.13 19.74
C LEU A 298 4.83 7.59 19.32
N THR A 299 3.99 8.48 18.79
CA THR A 299 2.71 8.12 18.18
C THR A 299 2.92 7.46 16.81
N PRO A 300 2.13 6.44 16.45
CA PRO A 300 2.14 5.88 15.10
C PRO A 300 1.49 6.79 14.05
N ASP A 301 0.78 7.84 14.46
CA ASP A 301 0.16 8.79 13.54
C ASP A 301 1.19 9.78 12.99
N PHE A 302 1.65 9.52 11.76
CA PHE A 302 2.63 10.39 11.14
C PHE A 302 2.06 11.77 10.76
N SER A 303 0.74 11.91 10.61
CA SER A 303 0.16 13.24 10.37
C SER A 303 0.28 14.13 11.60
N LEU A 304 0.07 13.56 12.80
CA LEU A 304 0.34 14.28 14.06
C LEU A 304 1.83 14.55 14.23
N THR A 305 2.70 13.58 13.92
CA THR A 305 4.16 13.74 13.96
C THR A 305 4.62 14.89 13.05
N GLY A 306 4.12 14.95 11.81
CA GLY A 306 4.44 15.99 10.84
C GLY A 306 4.02 17.37 11.31
N ALA A 307 2.78 17.50 11.82
CA ALA A 307 2.29 18.77 12.37
C ALA A 307 3.13 19.25 13.58
N LEU A 308 3.45 18.35 14.51
CA LEU A 308 4.28 18.66 15.68
C LEU A 308 5.68 19.11 15.29
N THR A 309 6.37 18.34 14.44
CA THR A 309 7.74 18.66 14.04
C THR A 309 7.84 19.91 13.18
N ARG A 310 6.85 20.19 12.31
CA ARG A 310 6.70 21.47 11.61
C ARG A 310 6.60 22.63 12.59
N GLU A 311 5.76 22.53 13.60
CA GLU A 311 5.57 23.60 14.58
C GLU A 311 6.83 23.82 15.43
N MET A 312 7.49 22.73 15.86
CA MET A 312 8.78 22.82 16.56
C MET A 312 9.84 23.51 15.71
N TRP A 313 9.92 23.18 14.41
CA TRP A 313 10.84 23.84 13.48
C TRP A 313 10.54 25.33 13.34
N ARG A 314 9.26 25.68 13.15
CA ARG A 314 8.80 27.07 13.05
C ARG A 314 9.14 27.88 14.29
N LEU A 315 8.93 27.33 15.49
CA LEU A 315 9.26 27.98 16.76
C LEU A 315 10.76 28.18 16.95
N LYS A 316 11.58 27.24 16.48
CA LYS A 316 13.03 27.26 16.64
C LYS A 316 13.73 28.16 15.62
N PHE A 317 13.34 28.08 14.35
CA PHE A 317 14.06 28.69 13.22
C PHE A 317 13.25 29.79 12.50
N GLY A 318 11.95 29.93 12.78
CA GLY A 318 11.10 30.94 12.16
C GLY A 318 10.66 30.61 10.72
N LEU A 319 11.04 29.45 10.19
CA LEU A 319 10.62 28.96 8.88
C LEU A 319 9.40 28.05 9.02
N GLU A 320 8.35 28.34 8.27
CA GLU A 320 7.19 27.46 8.15
C GLU A 320 7.38 26.56 6.92
N VAL A 321 7.39 25.24 7.13
CA VAL A 321 7.60 24.26 6.05
C VAL A 321 6.27 23.78 5.46
N ASP A 322 6.31 23.40 4.19
CA ASP A 322 5.20 22.89 3.38
C ASP A 322 4.88 21.42 3.65
N GLY A 323 5.82 20.69 4.24
CA GLY A 323 5.62 19.29 4.60
C GLY A 323 6.79 18.72 5.39
N VAL A 324 6.63 17.48 5.82
CA VAL A 324 7.61 16.72 6.60
C VAL A 324 7.81 15.36 5.93
N LEU A 325 9.06 14.96 5.70
CA LEU A 325 9.43 13.65 5.19
C LEU A 325 10.27 12.89 6.21
N THR A 326 10.23 11.56 6.17
CA THR A 326 11.18 10.72 6.90
C THR A 326 11.98 9.85 5.97
N VAL A 327 13.21 9.54 6.38
CA VAL A 327 14.04 8.48 5.80
C VAL A 327 14.85 7.81 6.90
N ASP A 328 15.30 6.58 6.65
CA ASP A 328 16.19 5.84 7.53
C ASP A 328 17.45 5.32 6.79
N PRO A 329 18.45 4.78 7.52
CA PRO A 329 19.64 4.18 6.92
C PRO A 329 19.39 3.02 5.95
N ALA A 330 18.28 2.30 6.06
CA ALA A 330 17.94 1.22 5.13
C ALA A 330 17.47 1.79 3.78
N THR A 331 16.67 2.85 3.80
CA THR A 331 16.28 3.63 2.63
C THR A 331 17.51 4.14 1.88
N LEU A 332 18.49 4.66 2.63
CA LEU A 332 19.78 5.04 2.07
C LEU A 332 20.52 3.84 1.42
N GLY A 333 20.52 2.67 2.07
CA GLY A 333 21.00 1.43 1.47
C GLY A 333 20.35 1.10 0.12
N TYR A 334 19.05 1.40 -0.06
CA TYR A 334 18.37 1.21 -1.35
C TYR A 334 18.80 2.22 -2.40
N LEU A 335 18.93 3.50 -2.03
CA LEU A 335 19.41 4.55 -2.93
C LEU A 335 20.83 4.27 -3.45
N LEU A 336 21.70 3.70 -2.61
CA LEU A 336 23.06 3.31 -2.98
C LEU A 336 23.12 2.21 -4.06
N LYS A 337 22.05 1.45 -4.28
CA LYS A 337 21.97 0.52 -5.41
C LYS A 337 21.76 1.25 -6.74
N ALA A 338 21.18 2.44 -6.71
CA ALA A 338 20.96 3.29 -7.86
C ALA A 338 22.17 4.17 -8.17
N THR A 339 22.85 4.72 -7.15
CA THR A 339 24.01 5.62 -7.30
C THR A 339 25.37 4.91 -7.30
N GLY A 340 25.45 3.73 -6.69
CA GLY A 340 26.71 3.04 -6.41
C GLY A 340 27.38 3.46 -5.09
N PRO A 341 28.51 2.83 -4.73
CA PRO A 341 29.27 3.13 -3.52
C PRO A 341 29.80 4.58 -3.46
N MET A 342 29.93 5.11 -2.25
CA MET A 342 30.29 6.51 -2.01
C MET A 342 31.39 6.61 -0.98
N VAL A 343 32.40 7.44 -1.24
CA VAL A 343 33.46 7.72 -0.27
C VAL A 343 33.06 8.94 0.56
N LEU A 344 32.96 8.76 1.87
CA LEU A 344 32.66 9.83 2.82
C LEU A 344 33.90 10.69 3.06
N THR A 345 33.72 11.93 3.49
CA THR A 345 34.85 12.84 3.81
C THR A 345 35.70 12.33 4.97
N THR A 346 35.16 11.43 5.79
CA THR A 346 35.84 10.74 6.88
C THR A 346 36.73 9.58 6.39
N GLY A 347 36.62 9.18 5.12
CA GLY A 347 37.46 8.19 4.46
C GLY A 347 36.82 6.80 4.30
N GLU A 348 35.73 6.52 5.02
CA GLU A 348 34.96 5.28 4.86
C GLU A 348 34.19 5.26 3.54
N THR A 349 33.95 4.05 3.03
CA THR A 349 33.09 3.83 1.86
C THR A 349 31.72 3.32 2.31
N LEU A 350 30.68 4.07 1.98
CA LEU A 350 29.30 3.69 2.16
C LEU A 350 28.82 2.90 0.94
N THR A 351 28.19 1.75 1.18
CA THR A 351 27.71 0.79 0.18
C THR A 351 26.29 0.36 0.53
N ALA A 352 25.55 -0.19 -0.44
CA ALA A 352 24.21 -0.72 -0.18
C ALA A 352 24.21 -1.82 0.90
N GLU A 353 25.30 -2.59 0.99
CA GLU A 353 25.43 -3.73 1.89
C GLU A 353 25.81 -3.33 3.32
N ASN A 354 26.63 -2.28 3.48
CA ASN A 354 27.09 -1.84 4.79
C ASN A 354 26.32 -0.64 5.35
N ALA A 355 25.42 0.01 4.61
CA ALA A 355 24.77 1.25 5.04
C ALA A 355 24.11 1.14 6.41
N VAL A 356 23.23 0.16 6.61
CA VAL A 356 22.56 -0.07 7.90
C VAL A 356 23.59 -0.34 9.00
N GLN A 357 24.54 -1.23 8.72
CA GLN A 357 25.57 -1.66 9.65
C GLN A 357 26.46 -0.50 10.12
N LEU A 358 26.91 0.33 9.19
CA LEU A 358 27.80 1.45 9.43
C LEU A 358 27.07 2.61 10.13
N LEU A 359 25.88 2.98 9.64
CA LEU A 359 25.13 4.16 10.09
C LEU A 359 24.38 3.93 11.42
N VAL A 360 23.94 2.71 11.71
CA VAL A 360 23.14 2.41 12.91
C VAL A 360 24.00 1.87 14.05
N ARG A 361 25.12 1.19 13.74
CA ARG A 361 25.96 0.52 14.76
C ARG A 361 27.39 1.03 14.80
N ASP A 362 28.14 0.85 13.71
CA ASP A 362 29.60 0.93 13.79
C ASP A 362 30.09 2.36 14.03
N VAL A 363 29.37 3.38 13.55
CA VAL A 363 29.65 4.80 13.85
C VAL A 363 29.73 5.08 15.35
N TYR A 364 28.88 4.45 16.18
CA TYR A 364 28.83 4.66 17.63
C TYR A 364 29.87 3.86 18.41
N ALA A 365 30.48 2.86 17.77
CA ALA A 365 31.63 2.14 18.30
C ALA A 365 32.95 2.84 17.92
N THR A 366 33.04 3.35 16.69
CA THR A 366 34.23 4.00 16.13
C THR A 366 34.43 5.42 16.68
N TYR A 367 33.37 6.23 16.68
CA TYR A 367 33.46 7.64 17.06
C TYR A 367 32.92 7.85 18.47
N ALA A 368 33.82 7.99 19.44
CA ALA A 368 33.45 8.36 20.81
C ALA A 368 33.07 9.85 20.93
N ASP A 369 33.49 10.70 20.00
CA ASP A 369 33.12 12.12 19.98
C ASP A 369 31.87 12.35 19.12
N LYS A 370 30.91 13.13 19.64
CA LYS A 370 29.65 13.40 18.93
C LYS A 370 29.89 14.28 17.70
N THR A 371 30.78 15.27 17.78
CA THR A 371 31.07 16.16 16.65
C THR A 371 31.54 15.35 15.45
N GLN A 372 32.36 14.32 15.68
CA GLN A 372 32.80 13.40 14.62
C GLN A 372 31.65 12.56 14.04
N GLN A 373 30.72 12.10 14.87
CA GLN A 373 29.49 11.42 14.40
C GLN A 373 28.65 12.36 13.53
N ASP A 374 28.46 13.61 13.96
CA ASP A 374 27.68 14.60 13.22
C ASP A 374 28.36 14.93 11.87
N VAL A 375 29.69 15.06 11.83
CA VAL A 375 30.45 15.21 10.57
C VAL A 375 30.27 14.01 9.65
N PHE A 376 30.30 12.80 10.20
CA PHE A 376 30.10 11.56 9.44
C PHE A 376 28.69 11.50 8.82
N PHE A 377 27.64 11.77 9.59
CA PHE A 377 26.27 11.76 9.10
C PHE A 377 26.00 12.89 8.10
N ALA A 378 26.53 14.09 8.34
CA ALA A 378 26.44 15.21 7.41
C ALA A 378 27.14 14.88 6.08
N SER A 379 28.30 14.22 6.12
CA SER A 379 28.98 13.74 4.91
C SER A 379 28.13 12.71 4.17
N ALA A 380 27.55 11.72 4.88
CA ALA A 380 26.73 10.70 4.23
C ALA A 380 25.50 11.31 3.55
N ALA A 381 24.78 12.19 4.24
CA ALA A 381 23.61 12.88 3.68
C ALA A 381 23.98 13.75 2.47
N ALA A 382 25.04 14.57 2.58
CA ALA A 382 25.47 15.46 1.49
C ALA A 382 25.95 14.68 0.26
N SER A 383 26.72 13.61 0.46
CA SER A 383 27.21 12.76 -0.64
C SER A 383 26.05 12.14 -1.40
N VAL A 384 25.09 11.54 -0.70
CA VAL A 384 23.92 10.88 -1.32
C VAL A 384 23.06 11.88 -2.06
N PHE A 385 22.75 12.99 -1.40
CA PHE A 385 22.00 14.08 -2.00
C PHE A 385 22.66 14.56 -3.30
N THR A 386 23.98 14.73 -3.29
CA THR A 386 24.76 15.19 -4.45
C THR A 386 24.65 14.19 -5.61
N GLU A 387 24.83 12.89 -5.40
CA GLU A 387 24.76 11.91 -6.49
C GLU A 387 23.35 11.76 -7.09
N VAL A 388 22.32 11.81 -6.25
CA VAL A 388 20.92 11.76 -6.70
C VAL A 388 20.58 13.03 -7.49
N SER A 389 20.89 14.21 -6.94
CA SER A 389 20.59 15.49 -7.58
C SER A 389 21.43 15.77 -8.83
N ALA A 390 22.66 15.25 -8.92
CA ALA A 390 23.49 15.33 -10.12
C ALA A 390 23.01 14.41 -11.26
N GLY A 391 22.02 13.55 -11.01
CA GLY A 391 21.57 12.58 -12.00
C GLY A 391 22.62 11.50 -12.25
N HIS A 392 23.31 11.01 -11.24
CA HIS A 392 24.17 9.83 -11.40
C HIS A 392 23.43 8.52 -11.06
N ALA A 393 22.24 8.63 -10.46
CA ALA A 393 21.38 7.50 -10.19
C ALA A 393 20.77 6.90 -11.47
N ASP A 394 20.67 5.56 -11.50
CA ASP A 394 19.80 4.85 -12.43
C ASP A 394 18.32 5.15 -12.07
N PRO A 395 17.51 5.69 -13.00
CA PRO A 395 16.15 6.14 -12.69
C PRO A 395 15.21 5.00 -12.31
N VAL A 396 15.37 3.82 -12.91
CA VAL A 396 14.53 2.65 -12.59
C VAL A 396 14.83 2.19 -11.17
N LYS A 397 16.11 2.03 -10.82
CA LYS A 397 16.52 1.64 -9.47
C LYS A 397 16.17 2.68 -8.42
N LEU A 398 16.15 3.96 -8.78
CA LEU A 398 15.74 5.04 -7.88
C LEU A 398 14.25 4.93 -7.53
N ILE A 399 13.40 4.70 -8.55
CA ILE A 399 11.96 4.47 -8.35
C ILE A 399 11.75 3.21 -7.51
N GLU A 400 12.44 2.10 -7.81
CA GLU A 400 12.38 0.87 -7.01
C GLU A 400 12.80 1.10 -5.55
N ALA A 401 13.84 1.90 -5.31
CA ALA A 401 14.32 2.22 -3.97
C ALA A 401 13.28 2.99 -3.15
N PHE A 402 12.65 4.02 -3.74
CA PHE A 402 11.60 4.78 -3.06
C PHE A 402 10.31 3.97 -2.89
N ALA A 403 9.88 3.22 -3.91
CA ALA A 403 8.73 2.33 -3.81
C ALA A 403 8.91 1.31 -2.69
N ARG A 404 10.11 0.71 -2.59
CA ARG A 404 10.46 -0.19 -1.49
C ARG A 404 10.43 0.52 -0.15
N ALA A 405 11.09 1.66 -0.01
CA ALA A 405 11.13 2.43 1.25
C ALA A 405 9.73 2.83 1.72
N GLY A 406 8.86 3.29 0.81
CA GLY A 406 7.46 3.60 1.10
C GLY A 406 6.65 2.36 1.48
N SER A 407 6.81 1.24 0.78
CA SER A 407 6.10 -0.02 1.09
C SER A 407 6.51 -0.63 2.43
N GLU A 408 7.77 -0.45 2.83
CA GLU A 408 8.31 -0.91 4.11
C GLU A 408 8.06 0.11 5.26
N GLY A 409 7.38 1.23 5.00
CA GLY A 409 7.08 2.28 5.99
C GLY A 409 8.31 3.07 6.46
N ARG A 410 9.44 2.97 5.74
CA ARG A 410 10.72 3.61 6.06
C ARG A 410 10.84 5.03 5.51
N MET A 411 9.97 5.37 4.56
CA MET A 411 9.80 6.72 4.05
C MET A 411 8.34 7.12 4.22
N LEU A 412 8.12 8.19 4.98
CA LEU A 412 6.80 8.77 5.21
C LEU A 412 6.78 10.22 4.76
N VAL A 413 5.59 10.72 4.39
CA VAL A 413 5.35 12.08 3.89
C VAL A 413 4.07 12.61 4.51
N TRP A 414 4.16 13.82 5.05
CA TRP A 414 3.03 14.63 5.48
C TRP A 414 3.10 15.98 4.78
N SER A 415 1.99 16.43 4.21
CA SER A 415 1.87 17.75 3.59
C SER A 415 0.99 18.68 4.42
N ALA A 416 1.41 19.94 4.53
CA ALA A 416 0.59 21.01 5.09
C ALA A 416 -0.51 21.46 4.11
N HIS A 417 -0.45 21.02 2.85
CA HIS A 417 -1.43 21.33 1.80
C HIS A 417 -2.52 20.25 1.77
N GLU A 418 -3.76 20.63 2.07
CA GLU A 418 -4.87 19.68 2.25
C GLU A 418 -5.12 18.80 1.01
N ALA A 419 -5.04 19.36 -0.20
CA ALA A 419 -5.23 18.61 -1.44
C ALA A 419 -4.16 17.52 -1.64
N GLU A 420 -2.91 17.80 -1.26
CA GLU A 420 -1.81 16.81 -1.32
C GLU A 420 -1.98 15.76 -0.22
N GLN A 421 -2.31 16.18 1.00
CA GLN A 421 -2.48 15.27 2.12
C GLN A 421 -3.63 14.28 1.89
N GLN A 422 -4.71 14.69 1.21
CA GLN A 422 -5.80 13.79 0.79
C GLN A 422 -5.32 12.73 -0.19
N ILE A 423 -4.43 13.06 -1.12
CA ILE A 423 -3.85 12.08 -2.06
C ILE A 423 -2.88 11.15 -1.33
N LEU A 424 -2.11 11.66 -0.35
CA LEU A 424 -1.19 10.85 0.44
C LEU A 424 -1.92 9.86 1.36
N ALA A 425 -3.09 10.23 1.90
CA ALA A 425 -3.79 9.49 2.96
C ALA A 425 -4.07 8.00 2.64
N ASP A 426 -4.29 7.66 1.37
CA ASP A 426 -4.54 6.26 0.94
C ASP A 426 -3.25 5.49 0.61
N THR A 427 -2.09 6.08 0.84
CA THR A 427 -0.79 5.48 0.51
C THR A 427 -0.05 5.07 1.78
N THR A 428 0.90 4.14 1.64
CA THR A 428 1.78 3.78 2.76
C THR A 428 2.69 4.93 3.18
N LEU A 429 2.89 5.94 2.32
CA LEU A 429 3.70 7.13 2.63
C LEU A 429 3.04 8.01 3.70
N ALA A 430 1.71 8.01 3.84
CA ALA A 430 1.07 8.85 4.86
C ALA A 430 1.38 8.43 6.29
N GLY A 431 1.87 7.20 6.51
CA GLY A 431 2.17 6.69 7.85
C GLY A 431 0.97 6.71 8.79
N ALA A 432 -0.23 6.49 8.24
CA ALA A 432 -1.46 6.43 9.02
C ALA A 432 -1.57 5.09 9.77
N ARG A 433 -2.38 5.08 10.83
CA ARG A 433 -2.79 3.83 11.48
C ARG A 433 -3.48 2.91 10.45
N PRO A 434 -3.27 1.59 10.51
CA PRO A 434 -3.76 0.68 9.47
C PRO A 434 -5.28 0.70 9.39
N VAL A 435 -5.83 0.87 8.18
CA VAL A 435 -7.27 0.83 7.93
C VAL A 435 -7.64 -0.54 7.36
N SER A 436 -8.58 -1.25 8.00
CA SER A 436 -9.13 -2.49 7.45
C SER A 436 -10.12 -2.21 6.31
N ASP A 437 -10.23 -3.14 5.37
CA ASP A 437 -11.22 -3.10 4.29
C ASP A 437 -12.04 -4.40 4.25
N ALA A 438 -12.87 -4.57 3.22
CA ALA A 438 -13.74 -5.75 3.08
C ALA A 438 -12.98 -7.07 2.88
N GLN A 439 -11.73 -7.02 2.42
CA GLN A 439 -10.91 -8.19 2.08
C GLN A 439 -9.83 -8.44 3.12
N ILE A 440 -9.31 -7.40 3.77
CA ILE A 440 -8.17 -7.49 4.67
C ILE A 440 -8.46 -6.79 6.00
N THR A 441 -8.36 -7.56 7.09
CA THR A 441 -8.32 -7.01 8.45
C THR A 441 -6.88 -6.68 8.82
N ARG A 442 -6.61 -5.42 9.17
CA ARG A 442 -5.26 -4.94 9.47
C ARG A 442 -5.08 -4.63 10.96
N PHE A 443 -3.89 -4.94 11.48
CA PHE A 443 -3.45 -4.65 12.84
C PHE A 443 -2.24 -3.72 12.84
N GLY A 444 -2.13 -2.86 13.85
CA GLY A 444 -0.95 -2.03 14.07
C GLY A 444 -0.04 -2.65 15.13
N VAL A 445 1.28 -2.70 14.93
CA VAL A 445 2.26 -3.19 15.90
C VAL A 445 3.40 -2.21 16.01
N TYR A 446 3.36 -1.35 17.03
CA TYR A 446 4.29 -0.23 17.16
C TYR A 446 5.21 -0.39 18.36
N LEU A 447 6.49 -0.09 18.16
CA LEU A 447 7.55 -0.28 19.15
C LEU A 447 8.17 1.08 19.50
N ASN A 448 8.31 1.35 20.79
CA ASN A 448 8.99 2.53 21.32
C ASN A 448 10.07 2.10 22.31
N ASP A 449 11.33 2.45 22.03
CA ASP A 449 12.45 2.22 22.95
C ASP A 449 12.39 3.16 24.15
N SER A 450 12.65 2.59 25.33
CA SER A 450 12.79 3.31 26.59
C SER A 450 14.17 3.12 27.23
N THR A 451 15.14 2.52 26.54
CA THR A 451 16.51 2.37 27.04
C THR A 451 17.28 3.69 27.03
N GLY A 452 16.93 4.59 26.10
CA GLY A 452 17.71 5.80 25.83
C GLY A 452 19.07 5.50 25.20
N GLY A 453 19.20 4.30 24.61
CA GLY A 453 20.37 3.82 23.90
C GLY A 453 19.97 3.17 22.57
N LYS A 454 20.96 2.69 21.82
CA LYS A 454 20.79 2.11 20.48
C LYS A 454 20.69 0.59 20.49
N MET A 455 20.11 0.06 21.56
CA MET A 455 20.08 -1.38 21.81
C MET A 455 19.13 -2.11 20.87
N ASP A 456 18.22 -1.43 20.17
CA ASP A 456 17.30 -2.06 19.21
C ASP A 456 18.01 -2.57 17.95
N THR A 457 19.26 -2.16 17.71
CA THR A 457 20.14 -2.80 16.72
C THR A 457 20.29 -4.31 16.98
N TYR A 458 20.12 -4.72 18.23
CA TYR A 458 20.19 -6.10 18.70
C TYR A 458 18.81 -6.70 19.00
N LEU A 459 17.70 -6.02 18.68
CA LEU A 459 16.37 -6.54 18.89
C LEU A 459 15.88 -7.26 17.62
N ASP A 460 15.68 -8.58 17.71
CA ASP A 460 14.96 -9.35 16.67
C ASP A 460 13.47 -9.33 16.98
N VAL A 461 12.65 -8.98 15.99
CA VAL A 461 11.20 -8.86 16.11
C VAL A 461 10.52 -9.75 15.08
N LYS A 462 9.64 -10.62 15.55
CA LYS A 462 8.81 -11.48 14.68
C LYS A 462 7.35 -11.27 15.01
N MET A 463 6.55 -11.10 13.97
CA MET A 463 5.10 -10.94 14.07
C MET A 463 4.38 -12.16 13.51
N GLY A 464 3.34 -12.60 14.22
CA GLY A 464 2.43 -13.63 13.78
C GLY A 464 0.99 -13.16 13.88
N LEU A 465 0.16 -13.47 12.89
CA LEU A 465 -1.27 -13.16 12.89
C LEU A 465 -2.07 -14.44 12.83
N GLY A 466 -3.10 -14.57 13.64
CA GLY A 466 -4.00 -15.71 13.59
C GLY A 466 -5.45 -15.29 13.73
N GLN A 467 -6.34 -16.04 13.10
CA GLN A 467 -7.78 -15.91 13.25
C GLN A 467 -8.38 -17.25 13.70
N GLN A 468 -9.40 -17.15 14.53
CA GLN A 468 -10.19 -18.27 15.02
C GLN A 468 -11.67 -17.91 15.03
N GLU A 469 -12.45 -18.58 14.19
CA GLU A 469 -13.91 -18.50 14.18
C GLU A 469 -14.51 -19.67 14.95
N CYS A 470 -14.53 -19.58 16.27
CA CYS A 470 -15.02 -20.69 17.10
C CYS A 470 -16.34 -20.34 17.81
N ARG A 471 -17.06 -19.29 17.35
CA ARG A 471 -18.34 -18.83 17.93
C ARG A 471 -19.52 -19.06 16.99
N THR A 472 -20.67 -19.42 17.56
CA THR A 472 -21.92 -19.69 16.82
C THR A 472 -22.50 -18.49 16.07
N ASN A 473 -22.04 -17.26 16.38
CA ASN A 473 -22.43 -16.03 15.70
C ASN A 473 -21.47 -15.62 14.57
N GLY A 474 -20.49 -16.46 14.22
CA GLY A 474 -19.52 -16.21 13.15
C GLY A 474 -18.48 -15.13 13.46
N ARG A 475 -18.45 -14.57 14.68
CA ARG A 475 -17.50 -13.50 15.02
C ARG A 475 -16.10 -14.06 15.32
N PRO A 476 -15.07 -13.65 14.56
CA PRO A 476 -13.71 -14.13 14.75
C PRO A 476 -13.08 -13.60 16.05
N SER A 477 -12.26 -14.43 16.67
CA SER A 477 -11.19 -14.01 17.57
C SER A 477 -9.91 -13.88 16.75
N TYR A 478 -9.16 -12.81 16.96
CA TYR A 478 -7.86 -12.62 16.33
C TYR A 478 -6.77 -12.66 17.38
N GLY A 479 -5.62 -13.20 17.02
CA GLY A 479 -4.39 -13.18 17.81
C GLY A 479 -3.29 -12.47 17.04
N VAL A 480 -2.69 -11.46 17.66
CA VAL A 480 -1.44 -10.85 17.19
C VAL A 480 -0.33 -11.32 18.12
N SER A 481 0.62 -12.09 17.60
CA SER A 481 1.80 -12.55 18.33
C SER A 481 3.00 -11.67 17.99
N VAL A 482 3.72 -11.21 19.01
CA VAL A 482 4.98 -10.46 18.87
C VAL A 482 6.04 -11.18 19.66
N THR A 483 7.02 -11.75 18.97
CA THR A 483 8.21 -12.36 19.59
C THR A 483 9.35 -11.38 19.57
N LEU A 484 9.94 -11.13 20.73
CA LEU A 484 11.09 -10.25 20.90
C LEU A 484 12.27 -11.07 21.41
N THR A 485 13.45 -10.88 20.82
CA THR A 485 14.71 -11.49 21.27
C THR A 485 15.81 -10.45 21.35
N ASN A 486 16.46 -10.33 22.50
CA ASN A 486 17.68 -9.53 22.64
C ASN A 486 18.88 -10.36 22.17
N THR A 487 19.44 -10.02 21.01
CA THR A 487 20.58 -10.69 20.39
C THR A 487 21.93 -10.08 20.76
N ALA A 488 21.96 -9.15 21.72
CA ALA A 488 23.20 -8.50 22.15
C ALA A 488 24.18 -9.54 22.74
N PRO A 489 25.50 -9.31 22.62
CA PRO A 489 26.50 -10.11 23.34
C PRO A 489 26.23 -10.13 24.84
N ALA A 490 26.54 -11.25 25.51
CA ALA A 490 26.34 -11.37 26.97
C ALA A 490 27.14 -10.35 27.79
N ASP A 491 28.24 -9.84 27.24
CA ASP A 491 29.08 -8.80 27.82
C ASP A 491 28.78 -7.39 27.28
N ALA A 492 27.67 -7.20 26.56
CA ALA A 492 27.30 -5.93 25.93
C ALA A 492 27.31 -4.74 26.90
N GLY A 493 26.94 -4.96 28.16
CA GLY A 493 26.95 -3.91 29.17
C GLY A 493 28.32 -3.34 29.52
N THR A 494 29.41 -4.05 29.18
CA THR A 494 30.79 -3.58 29.41
C THR A 494 31.57 -3.37 28.12
N THR A 495 31.19 -4.03 27.03
CA THR A 495 31.90 -3.94 25.74
C THR A 495 31.32 -2.87 24.82
N LEU A 496 30.02 -2.59 24.90
CA LEU A 496 29.40 -1.53 24.10
C LEU A 496 29.55 -0.17 24.78
N SER A 497 29.59 0.89 23.96
CA SER A 497 29.71 2.25 24.47
C SER A 497 28.47 2.67 25.26
N SER A 498 28.61 3.68 26.14
CA SER A 498 27.47 4.25 26.87
C SER A 498 26.43 4.88 25.93
N ARG A 499 26.81 5.30 24.72
CA ARG A 499 25.86 5.77 23.69
C ARG A 499 25.07 4.63 23.05
N ALA A 500 25.67 3.45 22.93
CA ALA A 500 24.97 2.27 22.45
C ALA A 500 24.02 1.71 23.52
N THR A 501 24.43 1.71 24.80
CA THR A 501 23.64 1.09 25.88
C THR A 501 22.74 2.05 26.66
N GLY A 502 22.81 3.35 26.40
CA GLY A 502 22.19 4.39 27.23
C GLY A 502 22.89 4.62 28.57
N GLY A 503 23.93 3.83 28.89
CA GLY A 503 24.79 4.01 30.08
C GLY A 503 24.06 3.87 31.42
N GLY A 504 22.84 3.34 31.45
CA GLY A 504 22.02 3.22 32.65
C GLY A 504 21.34 4.50 33.13
N ILE A 505 21.43 5.59 32.37
CA ILE A 505 20.88 6.91 32.75
C ILE A 505 19.36 6.87 32.90
N TYR A 506 18.68 6.05 32.10
CA TYR A 506 17.23 5.89 32.09
C TYR A 506 16.74 4.74 32.97
N GLY A 507 17.59 4.20 33.86
CA GLY A 507 17.22 3.11 34.77
C GLY A 507 17.25 1.71 34.16
N VAL A 508 17.70 1.57 32.91
CA VAL A 508 17.88 0.29 32.23
C VAL A 508 19.32 -0.19 32.35
N THR A 509 19.53 -1.43 32.81
CA THR A 509 20.88 -2.02 32.89
C THR A 509 21.56 -2.04 31.51
N PRO A 510 22.80 -1.54 31.37
CA PRO A 510 23.52 -1.56 30.10
C PRO A 510 23.56 -2.96 29.46
N GLY A 511 23.22 -3.04 28.17
CA GLY A 511 23.12 -4.30 27.41
C GLY A 511 21.71 -4.92 27.37
N ASN A 512 20.80 -4.48 28.23
CA ASN A 512 19.39 -4.85 28.14
C ASN A 512 18.67 -4.01 27.08
N VAL A 513 17.61 -4.58 26.51
CA VAL A 513 16.60 -3.85 25.72
C VAL A 513 15.37 -3.65 26.58
N GLN A 514 14.78 -2.46 26.53
CA GLN A 514 13.49 -2.15 27.15
C GLN A 514 12.62 -1.46 26.10
N THR A 515 11.51 -2.10 25.76
CA THR A 515 10.64 -1.68 24.67
C THR A 515 9.21 -1.61 25.17
N ILE A 516 8.50 -0.56 24.80
CA ILE A 516 7.06 -0.43 24.95
C ILE A 516 6.44 -0.87 23.62
N ILE A 517 5.56 -1.87 23.68
CA ILE A 517 4.87 -2.45 22.53
C ILE A 517 3.41 -2.04 22.60
N SER A 518 2.93 -1.34 21.57
CA SER A 518 1.53 -0.97 21.42
C SER A 518 0.92 -1.69 20.21
N VAL A 519 -0.05 -2.57 20.46
CA VAL A 519 -0.77 -3.29 19.39
C VAL A 519 -2.18 -2.73 19.25
N TYR A 520 -2.55 -2.42 18.01
CA TYR A 520 -3.80 -1.79 17.62
C TYR A 520 -4.69 -2.83 16.93
N GLY A 521 -5.89 -3.03 17.44
CA GLY A 521 -6.96 -3.73 16.72
C GLY A 521 -7.68 -2.79 15.75
N ALA A 522 -8.45 -3.34 14.80
CA ALA A 522 -9.28 -2.53 13.92
C ALA A 522 -10.38 -1.80 14.73
N PRO A 523 -10.86 -0.63 14.26
CA PRO A 523 -11.93 0.09 14.93
C PRO A 523 -13.14 -0.79 15.25
N GLY A 524 -13.60 -0.68 16.49
CA GLY A 524 -14.73 -1.47 17.01
C GLY A 524 -14.37 -2.86 17.56
N MET A 525 -13.17 -3.40 17.31
CA MET A 525 -12.75 -4.63 17.97
C MET A 525 -12.76 -4.47 19.50
N LYS A 526 -12.99 -5.56 20.22
CA LYS A 526 -12.84 -5.56 21.68
C LYS A 526 -11.51 -6.19 22.05
N ASN A 527 -10.81 -5.55 22.98
CA ASN A 527 -9.68 -6.14 23.66
C ASN A 527 -10.15 -7.33 24.51
N VAL A 528 -9.49 -8.48 24.38
CA VAL A 528 -9.78 -9.69 25.15
C VAL A 528 -8.68 -9.94 26.18
N GLY A 529 -7.52 -9.32 26.01
CA GLY A 529 -6.40 -9.36 26.93
C GLY A 529 -5.06 -9.63 26.24
N LEU A 530 -4.04 -9.78 27.08
CA LEU A 530 -2.65 -9.96 26.68
C LEU A 530 -2.00 -11.03 27.54
N THR A 531 -1.27 -11.95 26.89
CA THR A 531 -0.39 -12.91 27.58
C THR A 531 1.07 -12.70 27.19
N ARG A 532 1.98 -12.90 28.14
CA ARG A 532 3.42 -13.01 27.93
C ARG A 532 3.84 -14.42 28.33
N ASP A 533 4.46 -15.16 27.41
CA ASP A 533 4.90 -16.55 27.62
C ASP A 533 3.79 -17.42 28.24
N ASP A 534 2.61 -17.36 27.62
CA ASP A 534 1.36 -18.06 28.00
C ASP A 534 0.74 -17.69 29.36
N ALA A 535 1.26 -16.65 30.03
CA ALA A 535 0.69 -16.13 31.28
C ALA A 535 0.07 -14.74 31.06
N ALA A 536 -1.11 -14.49 31.63
CA ALA A 536 -1.71 -13.17 31.63
C ALA A 536 -0.80 -12.17 32.39
N VAL A 537 -0.61 -10.99 31.81
CA VAL A 537 0.20 -9.93 32.43
C VAL A 537 -0.56 -8.61 32.49
N PRO A 538 -0.25 -7.74 33.47
CA PRO A 538 -0.74 -6.36 33.47
C PRO A 538 -0.32 -5.66 32.18
N HIS A 539 -1.25 -4.93 31.59
CA HIS A 539 -1.05 -4.12 30.39
C HIS A 539 -2.02 -2.93 30.44
N ASN A 540 -1.74 -1.91 29.66
CA ASN A 540 -2.63 -0.76 29.50
C ASN A 540 -3.59 -1.02 28.34
N GLU A 541 -4.89 -0.90 28.58
CA GLU A 541 -5.92 -0.94 27.55
C GLU A 541 -6.44 0.49 27.32
N ALA A 542 -6.38 0.94 26.07
CA ALA A 542 -6.78 2.29 25.70
C ALA A 542 -7.50 2.30 24.35
N THR A 543 -7.91 3.49 23.92
CA THR A 543 -8.28 3.76 22.53
C THR A 543 -7.38 4.87 22.00
N ASP A 544 -7.16 4.92 20.70
CA ASP A 544 -6.46 6.01 20.01
C ASP A 544 -7.15 6.30 18.68
N SER A 545 -7.84 7.43 18.58
CA SER A 545 -8.66 7.84 17.43
C SER A 545 -9.66 6.74 16.98
N GLY A 546 -10.26 6.02 17.94
CA GLY A 546 -11.22 4.95 17.69
C GLY A 546 -10.62 3.54 17.49
N TYR A 547 -9.29 3.44 17.44
CA TYR A 547 -8.60 2.15 17.45
C TYR A 547 -8.45 1.63 18.88
N PRO A 548 -8.87 0.40 19.21
CA PRO A 548 -8.55 -0.21 20.49
C PRO A 548 -7.05 -0.57 20.54
N VAL A 549 -6.39 -0.25 21.66
CA VAL A 549 -4.93 -0.42 21.83
C VAL A 549 -4.63 -1.18 23.12
N SER A 550 -3.69 -2.12 23.03
CA SER A 550 -3.04 -2.78 24.17
C SER A 550 -1.58 -2.38 24.21
N THR A 551 -1.10 -1.89 25.36
CA THR A 551 0.30 -1.50 25.54
C THR A 551 0.95 -2.26 26.70
N VAL A 552 2.14 -2.79 26.48
CA VAL A 552 2.94 -3.49 27.50
C VAL A 552 4.42 -3.13 27.34
N GLU A 553 5.12 -3.02 28.47
CA GLU A 553 6.57 -2.83 28.48
C GLU A 553 7.28 -4.16 28.71
N VAL A 554 8.35 -4.41 27.94
CA VAL A 554 9.17 -5.61 28.02
C VAL A 554 10.62 -5.22 28.23
N LEU A 555 11.24 -5.79 29.25
CA LEU A 555 12.69 -5.76 29.51
C LEU A 555 13.26 -7.15 29.21
N LEU A 556 14.36 -7.20 28.43
CA LEU A 556 15.10 -8.44 28.12
C LEU A 556 16.61 -8.21 28.30
N ALA A 557 17.25 -9.09 29.06
CA ALA A 557 18.71 -9.19 29.12
C ALA A 557 19.28 -9.83 27.84
N PRO A 558 20.59 -9.67 27.55
CA PRO A 558 21.24 -10.35 26.43
C PRO A 558 20.92 -11.85 26.36
N GLY A 559 20.45 -12.30 25.19
CA GLY A 559 20.07 -13.69 24.92
C GLY A 559 18.64 -14.08 25.35
N GLU A 560 17.93 -13.24 26.09
CA GLU A 560 16.55 -13.50 26.48
C GLU A 560 15.57 -13.30 25.32
N SER A 561 14.46 -14.03 25.36
CA SER A 561 13.36 -13.93 24.41
C SER A 561 12.03 -14.00 25.13
N THR A 562 10.99 -13.40 24.56
CA THR A 562 9.62 -13.52 25.08
C THR A 562 8.61 -13.48 23.93
N VAL A 563 7.47 -14.11 24.14
CA VAL A 563 6.33 -14.08 23.20
C VAL A 563 5.16 -13.37 23.85
N LEU A 564 4.74 -12.26 23.24
CA LEU A 564 3.51 -11.55 23.59
C LEU A 564 2.39 -12.01 22.66
N ARG A 565 1.20 -12.27 23.19
CA ARG A 565 -0.01 -12.57 22.42
C ARG A 565 -1.13 -11.62 22.82
N PHE A 566 -1.59 -10.83 21.86
CA PHE A 566 -2.66 -9.86 22.00
C PHE A 566 -3.92 -10.43 21.37
N ASP A 567 -4.99 -10.54 22.15
CA ASP A 567 -6.26 -11.13 21.70
C ASP A 567 -7.32 -10.07 21.44
N TRP A 568 -7.93 -10.15 20.25
CA TRP A 568 -8.98 -9.25 19.81
C TRP A 568 -10.25 -10.02 19.45
N LEU A 569 -11.39 -9.39 19.67
CA LEU A 569 -12.69 -9.90 19.27
C LEU A 569 -13.29 -9.02 18.17
N GLY A 570 -13.41 -9.58 16.95
CA GLY A 570 -14.04 -8.93 15.79
C GLY A 570 -15.52 -8.63 16.03
N GLN A 571 -16.07 -7.59 15.38
CA GLN A 571 -17.47 -7.20 15.54
C GLN A 571 -18.44 -8.00 14.67
N LEU A 572 -18.03 -8.33 13.45
CA LEU A 572 -18.83 -9.00 12.42
C LEU A 572 -18.13 -10.28 11.96
N PRO A 573 -18.85 -11.21 11.31
CA PRO A 573 -18.21 -12.29 10.57
C PRO A 573 -17.27 -11.74 9.49
N PHE A 574 -16.14 -12.39 9.32
CA PHE A 574 -15.10 -12.01 8.38
C PHE A 574 -14.22 -13.23 8.12
N ASP A 575 -14.00 -13.60 6.87
CA ASP A 575 -13.21 -14.75 6.42
C ASP A 575 -12.07 -14.36 5.45
N GLY A 576 -11.77 -13.07 5.36
CA GLY A 576 -10.71 -12.53 4.51
C GLY A 576 -9.31 -12.63 5.13
N ASP A 577 -8.36 -11.97 4.48
CA ASP A 577 -6.94 -12.00 4.84
C ASP A 577 -6.62 -11.12 6.06
N LEU A 578 -5.48 -11.40 6.69
CA LEU A 578 -4.94 -10.61 7.80
C LEU A 578 -3.62 -9.95 7.39
N ALA A 579 -3.43 -8.71 7.82
CA ALA A 579 -2.14 -8.04 7.68
C ALA A 579 -1.75 -7.26 8.94
N ALA A 580 -0.44 -7.05 9.11
CA ALA A 580 0.10 -6.21 10.17
C ALA A 580 0.94 -5.10 9.53
N VAL A 581 0.75 -3.88 10.02
CA VAL A 581 1.63 -2.75 9.79
C VAL A 581 2.31 -2.45 11.10
N GLY A 582 3.62 -2.21 11.09
CA GLY A 582 4.35 -1.95 12.33
C GLY A 582 5.58 -1.12 12.13
N THR A 583 6.28 -0.78 13.21
CA THR A 583 7.46 0.08 13.09
C THR A 583 8.55 -0.63 12.28
N PRO A 584 9.16 0.03 11.30
CA PRO A 584 10.30 -0.51 10.59
C PRO A 584 11.48 -0.73 11.55
N VAL A 585 11.96 -1.97 11.66
CA VAL A 585 13.10 -2.33 12.50
C VAL A 585 14.34 -2.66 11.66
N VAL A 586 15.51 -2.73 12.30
CA VAL A 586 16.79 -3.11 11.64
C VAL A 586 16.75 -4.56 11.14
N THR A 587 16.25 -5.47 11.97
CA THR A 587 16.13 -6.90 11.66
C THR A 587 14.68 -7.31 11.85
N SER A 588 13.96 -7.55 10.76
CA SER A 588 12.61 -8.10 10.80
C SER A 588 12.47 -9.32 9.91
N GLN A 589 11.53 -10.18 10.27
CA GLN A 589 10.96 -11.17 9.37
C GLN A 589 9.58 -10.71 8.92
N THR A 590 9.22 -11.03 7.68
CA THR A 590 7.86 -10.81 7.18
C THR A 590 6.86 -11.47 8.14
N PRO A 591 5.78 -10.76 8.54
CA PRO A 591 4.76 -11.34 9.40
C PRO A 591 4.27 -12.66 8.82
N LYS A 592 4.25 -13.71 9.64
CA LYS A 592 3.70 -15.00 9.22
C LYS A 592 2.24 -15.07 9.65
N VAL A 593 1.34 -15.26 8.69
CA VAL A 593 -0.03 -15.67 9.02
C VAL A 593 0.06 -17.09 9.58
N LEU A 594 -0.24 -17.23 10.86
CA LEU A 594 -0.37 -18.50 11.56
C LEU A 594 -1.66 -19.15 11.06
N GLU A 595 -1.54 -20.36 10.49
CA GLU A 595 -2.68 -21.08 9.94
C GLU A 595 -3.81 -21.23 10.97
N ASN A 596 -5.03 -21.00 10.49
CA ASN A 596 -6.29 -21.15 11.22
C ASN A 596 -6.35 -22.53 11.90
N ILE A 597 -6.47 -22.54 13.24
CA ILE A 597 -6.78 -23.76 13.99
C ILE A 597 -8.16 -23.59 14.63
N CYS A 598 -9.17 -24.07 13.93
CA CYS A 598 -10.31 -24.75 14.56
C CYS A 598 -10.65 -25.95 13.62
N ARG A 599 -10.43 -27.17 14.14
CA ARG A 599 -10.99 -28.43 13.63
C ARG A 599 -12.30 -28.71 14.36
#